data_AF-A0A815T1V5-F1
#
_entry.id   AF-A0A815T1V5-F1
#
_cell.length_a   1.000
_cell.length_b   1.000
_cell.length_c   1.000
_cell.angle_alpha   90.00
_cell.angle_beta   90.00
_cell.angle_gamma   90.00
#
_symmetry.space_group_name_H-M   'P 1'
#
loop_
_entity.id
_entity.type
_entity.pdbx_description
1 polymer ?
#
loop_
_entity_poly.entity_id
_entity_poly.type
_entity_poly.pdbx_seq_one_letter_code
_entity_poly.pdbx_strand_id
1 'polypeptide(L)'
;MRKDVGNYVHACDVCQRFKANTQKLADKMISNVVHEPWYTIGIDITGPLPSTKTGNTPILVVVDYFTKWVELFPLQNTRSTHIAQILLDEAICRFGCPVKIFSDNGSQFISEVFEETLRILQINHRRTALYHPQTNLSERVNNTLKTMIRGYAQSDQRAWDVKLPQLAFALRTVINDSTGESPDFLMFGREPRLPIDVLFGSINPSDDHPTNDRDVRFYRDRLTANLLPAFNFVREHLEIAQQNQRSSYDRHRRDVHFELCDLLMMATTVGSALGKWKAPKLDPRWVEPFKITKKITPLNYQLTSLADNWMVEVVHVERLRPYYSPFQIPSL
;
A
#
# COMPACT_ATOMS: atom_id res chain seq x y z
N MET A 1 -40.65 -16.99 -24.18
CA MET A 1 -40.43 -18.08 -23.21
C MET A 1 -39.01 -18.13 -22.64
N ARG A 2 -37.94 -18.45 -23.40
CA ARG A 2 -36.56 -18.50 -22.83
C ARG A 2 -36.12 -17.18 -22.20
N LYS A 3 -36.43 -16.05 -22.85
CA LYS A 3 -36.13 -14.70 -22.36
C LYS A 3 -36.87 -14.40 -21.05
N ASP A 4 -38.16 -14.75 -20.99
CA ASP A 4 -39.01 -14.48 -19.82
C ASP A 4 -38.61 -15.34 -18.62
N VAL A 5 -38.31 -16.63 -18.85
CA VAL A 5 -37.72 -17.52 -17.84
C VAL A 5 -36.36 -16.99 -17.39
N GLY A 6 -35.53 -16.52 -18.33
CA GLY A 6 -34.25 -15.87 -18.02
C GLY A 6 -34.42 -14.66 -17.12
N ASN A 7 -35.32 -13.74 -17.46
CA ASN A 7 -35.62 -12.54 -16.69
C ASN A 7 -36.17 -12.89 -15.30
N TYR A 8 -37.07 -13.87 -15.21
CA TYR A 8 -37.63 -14.33 -13.95
C TYR A 8 -36.55 -14.92 -13.03
N VAL A 9 -35.68 -15.79 -13.57
CA VAL A 9 -34.58 -16.37 -12.79
C VAL A 9 -33.53 -15.31 -12.40
N HIS A 10 -33.34 -14.29 -13.23
CA HIS A 10 -32.42 -13.18 -12.98
C HIS A 10 -32.90 -12.25 -11.86
N ALA A 11 -34.21 -11.98 -11.81
CA ALA A 11 -34.84 -11.17 -10.76
C ALA A 11 -35.25 -11.99 -9.53
N CYS A 12 -35.22 -13.31 -9.58
CA CYS A 12 -35.55 -14.19 -8.45
C CYS A 12 -34.59 -13.96 -7.28
N ASP A 13 -35.10 -13.43 -6.17
CA ASP A 13 -34.33 -13.09 -4.97
C ASP A 13 -33.56 -14.29 -4.39
N VAL A 14 -34.19 -15.47 -4.36
CA VAL A 14 -33.55 -16.71 -3.90
C VAL A 14 -32.39 -17.13 -4.81
N CYS A 15 -32.61 -17.11 -6.13
CA CYS A 15 -31.57 -17.46 -7.10
C CYS A 15 -30.40 -16.48 -7.03
N GLN A 16 -30.70 -15.20 -6.90
CA GLN A 16 -29.71 -14.18 -6.65
C GLN A 16 -28.92 -14.56 -5.40
N ARG A 17 -29.50 -14.58 -4.20
CA ARG A 17 -28.81 -14.77 -2.90
C ARG A 17 -27.90 -16.00 -2.78
N PHE A 18 -28.26 -17.13 -3.40
CA PHE A 18 -27.54 -18.40 -3.20
C PHE A 18 -26.56 -18.77 -4.31
N LYS A 19 -26.74 -18.28 -5.54
CA LYS A 19 -25.83 -18.64 -6.64
C LYS A 19 -24.43 -18.09 -6.40
N ALA A 20 -23.43 -18.93 -6.69
CA ALA A 20 -22.04 -18.50 -6.73
C ALA A 20 -21.84 -17.47 -7.85
N ASN A 21 -20.95 -16.51 -7.62
CA ASN A 21 -20.51 -15.62 -8.68
C ASN A 21 -19.49 -16.35 -9.55
N THR A 22 -19.81 -16.50 -10.84
CA THR A 22 -18.93 -17.10 -11.85
C THR A 22 -18.23 -16.05 -12.71
N GLN A 23 -18.51 -14.76 -12.48
CA GLN A 23 -17.84 -13.68 -13.19
C GLN A 23 -16.44 -13.46 -12.65
N LYS A 24 -15.56 -12.93 -13.52
CA LYS A 24 -14.26 -12.40 -13.13
C LYS A 24 -14.41 -11.36 -12.01
N LEU A 25 -13.38 -11.21 -11.20
CA LEU A 25 -13.37 -10.24 -10.09
C LEU A 25 -13.39 -8.80 -10.63
N ALA A 26 -14.00 -7.92 -9.85
CA ALA A 26 -14.59 -6.65 -10.29
C ALA A 26 -13.70 -5.42 -10.06
N ASP A 27 -12.39 -5.58 -10.12
CA ASP A 27 -11.42 -4.59 -9.68
C ASP A 27 -10.26 -4.51 -10.67
N LYS A 28 -10.15 -3.35 -11.33
CA LYS A 28 -8.92 -3.00 -12.04
C LYS A 28 -7.97 -2.28 -11.11
N MET A 29 -6.69 -2.49 -11.33
CA MET A 29 -5.64 -1.92 -10.50
C MET A 29 -5.61 -0.39 -10.62
N ILE A 30 -5.72 0.30 -9.49
CA ILE A 30 -5.48 1.75 -9.42
C ILE A 30 -3.97 1.97 -9.28
N SER A 31 -3.40 2.61 -10.28
CA SER A 31 -2.02 3.09 -10.29
C SER A 31 -1.93 4.39 -9.49
N ASN A 32 -0.90 4.52 -8.65
CA ASN A 32 -0.49 5.80 -8.11
C ASN A 32 0.81 6.19 -8.80
N VAL A 33 0.82 7.34 -9.45
CA VAL A 33 2.03 7.90 -10.05
C VAL A 33 2.81 8.62 -8.96
N VAL A 34 4.11 8.37 -8.91
CA VAL A 34 5.03 8.99 -7.94
C VAL A 34 6.07 9.75 -8.74
N HIS A 35 6.16 11.06 -8.52
CA HIS A 35 6.86 11.97 -9.43
C HIS A 35 8.21 12.46 -8.91
N GLU A 36 8.45 12.38 -7.60
CA GLU A 36 9.64 12.92 -6.95
C GLU A 36 9.94 12.18 -5.64
N PRO A 37 11.19 12.25 -5.15
CA PRO A 37 11.59 11.71 -3.86
C PRO A 37 10.69 12.20 -2.73
N TRP A 38 10.32 11.31 -1.83
CA TRP A 38 9.56 11.61 -0.60
C TRP A 38 8.15 12.17 -0.81
N TYR A 39 7.63 12.19 -2.04
CA TYR A 39 6.25 12.63 -2.32
C TYR A 39 5.20 11.66 -1.77
N THR A 40 5.48 10.36 -1.91
CA THR A 40 4.59 9.30 -1.46
C THR A 40 5.41 8.23 -0.76
N ILE A 41 5.12 8.03 0.52
CA ILE A 41 5.72 6.97 1.32
C ILE A 41 4.69 5.90 1.67
N GLY A 42 5.14 4.65 1.73
CA GLY A 42 4.39 3.56 2.32
C GLY A 42 4.91 3.27 3.73
N ILE A 43 3.99 2.99 4.65
CA ILE A 43 4.31 2.54 6.00
C ILE A 43 3.69 1.17 6.23
N ASP A 44 4.44 0.28 6.86
CA ASP A 44 4.00 -1.06 7.17
C ASP A 44 4.65 -1.57 8.46
N ILE A 45 4.02 -2.53 9.13
CA ILE A 45 4.56 -3.18 10.32
C ILE A 45 4.84 -4.64 10.01
N THR A 46 6.12 -5.01 10.07
CA THR A 46 6.56 -6.38 9.86
C THR A 46 6.86 -7.06 11.20
N GLY A 47 6.29 -8.24 11.41
CA GLY A 47 6.43 -9.00 12.65
C GLY A 47 5.18 -9.84 12.99
N PRO A 48 5.04 -10.29 14.25
CA PRO A 48 5.98 -10.12 15.35
C PRO A 48 7.24 -10.98 15.19
N LEU A 49 8.39 -10.44 15.58
CA LEU A 49 9.66 -11.15 15.74
C LEU A 49 9.89 -11.50 17.22
N PRO A 50 10.83 -12.43 17.55
CA PRO A 50 11.19 -12.72 18.93
C PRO A 50 11.60 -11.46 19.69
N SER A 51 11.18 -11.33 20.95
CA SER A 51 11.47 -10.14 21.75
C SER A 51 12.98 -9.95 21.97
N THR A 52 13.48 -8.78 21.60
CA THR A 52 14.91 -8.44 21.74
C THR A 52 15.29 -8.16 23.19
N LYS A 53 16.58 -7.94 23.46
CA LYS A 53 17.06 -7.56 24.80
C LYS A 53 16.53 -6.19 25.27
N THR A 54 16.16 -5.33 24.33
CA THR A 54 15.58 -4.00 24.57
C THR A 54 14.04 -4.00 24.50
N GLY A 55 13.42 -5.18 24.32
CA GLY A 55 11.97 -5.35 24.31
C GLY A 55 11.29 -5.09 22.96
N ASN A 56 12.04 -4.97 21.87
CA ASN A 56 11.45 -4.76 20.54
C ASN A 56 10.83 -6.06 20.00
N THR A 57 9.68 -5.95 19.32
CA THR A 57 8.95 -7.11 18.79
C THR A 57 8.62 -6.97 17.30
N PRO A 58 7.99 -5.89 16.79
CA PRO A 58 7.92 -5.65 15.35
C PRO A 58 8.84 -4.52 14.91
N ILE A 59 8.87 -4.31 13.59
CA ILE A 59 9.59 -3.22 12.93
C ILE A 59 8.56 -2.39 12.14
N LEU A 60 8.56 -1.07 12.35
CA LEU A 60 7.92 -0.13 11.43
C LEU A 60 8.86 0.07 10.24
N VAL A 61 8.36 -0.21 9.05
CA VAL A 61 9.06 -0.04 7.78
C VAL A 61 8.43 1.14 7.07
N VAL A 62 9.26 2.13 6.72
CA VAL A 62 8.86 3.28 5.91
C VAL A 62 9.60 3.21 4.59
N VAL A 63 8.88 3.27 3.48
CA VAL A 63 9.46 3.14 2.13
C VAL A 63 9.05 4.32 1.27
N ASP A 64 10.00 5.05 0.73
CA ASP A 64 9.74 6.03 -0.32
C ASP A 64 9.48 5.34 -1.66
N TYR A 65 8.37 5.69 -2.32
CA TYR A 65 7.97 4.98 -3.54
C TYR A 65 8.75 5.40 -4.77
N PHE A 66 9.40 6.56 -4.75
CA PHE A 66 10.20 7.04 -5.87
C PHE A 66 11.61 6.45 -5.84
N THR A 67 12.37 6.80 -4.80
CA THR A 67 13.78 6.41 -4.61
C THR A 67 13.93 4.95 -4.16
N LYS A 68 12.87 4.35 -3.61
CA LYS A 68 12.91 3.07 -2.88
C LYS A 68 13.72 3.15 -1.58
N TRP A 69 13.93 4.36 -1.04
CA TRP A 69 14.54 4.56 0.26
C TRP A 69 13.75 3.84 1.36
N VAL A 70 14.45 3.18 2.29
CA VAL A 70 13.81 2.40 3.36
C VAL A 70 14.32 2.88 4.72
N GLU A 71 13.42 3.23 5.64
CA GLU A 71 13.71 3.40 7.07
C GLU A 71 13.12 2.24 7.89
N LEU A 72 13.87 1.78 8.89
CA LEU A 72 13.53 0.63 9.72
C LEU A 72 13.58 1.03 11.19
N PHE A 73 12.43 1.05 11.85
CA PHE A 73 12.32 1.43 13.26
C PHE A 73 11.86 0.23 14.10
N PRO A 74 12.71 -0.33 14.97
CA PRO A 74 12.28 -1.38 15.88
C PRO A 74 11.29 -0.79 16.91
N LEU A 75 10.21 -1.52 17.19
CA LEU A 75 9.15 -1.05 18.07
C LEU A 75 9.04 -1.91 19.33
N GLN A 76 8.96 -1.26 20.49
CA GLN A 76 8.56 -1.91 21.75
C GLN A 76 7.05 -2.16 21.83
N ASN A 77 6.27 -1.32 21.15
CA ASN A 77 4.82 -1.44 21.06
C ASN A 77 4.30 -0.77 19.78
N THR A 78 3.14 -1.21 19.31
CA THR A 78 2.47 -0.71 18.09
C THR A 78 1.37 0.31 18.40
N ARG A 79 1.45 1.03 19.53
CA ARG A 79 0.47 2.07 19.85
C ARG A 79 0.56 3.18 18.81
N SER A 80 -0.58 3.66 18.34
CA SER A 80 -0.67 4.73 17.35
C SER A 80 0.10 6.00 17.75
N THR A 81 0.04 6.38 19.04
CA THR A 81 0.79 7.52 19.58
C THR A 81 2.30 7.35 19.40
N HIS A 82 2.80 6.14 19.61
CA HIS A 82 4.23 5.83 19.49
C HIS A 82 4.67 5.85 18.02
N ILE A 83 3.86 5.28 17.12
CA ILE A 83 4.14 5.28 15.68
C ILE A 83 4.07 6.71 15.11
N ALA A 84 3.07 7.50 15.50
CA ALA A 84 2.95 8.90 15.09
C ALA A 84 4.18 9.72 15.53
N GLN A 85 4.65 9.51 16.77
CA GLN A 85 5.85 10.17 17.28
C GLN A 85 7.10 9.79 16.48
N ILE A 86 7.31 8.49 16.23
CA ILE A 86 8.46 8.02 15.41
C ILE A 86 8.40 8.62 14.01
N LEU A 87 7.24 8.61 13.35
CA LEU A 87 7.11 9.22 12.02
C LEU A 87 7.43 10.71 12.04
N LEU A 88 6.97 11.44 13.05
CA LEU A 88 7.28 12.86 13.18
C LEU A 88 8.78 13.10 13.37
N ASP A 89 9.37 12.47 14.39
CA ASP A 89 10.73 12.75 14.82
C ASP A 89 11.79 12.22 13.85
N GLU A 90 11.60 11.01 13.33
CA GLU A 90 12.64 10.28 12.61
C GLU A 90 12.49 10.36 11.08
N ALA A 91 11.26 10.56 10.60
CA ALA A 91 10.99 10.60 9.16
C ALA A 91 10.68 12.04 8.71
N ILE A 92 9.69 12.69 9.29
CA ILE A 92 9.21 14.00 8.83
C ILE A 92 10.21 15.11 9.17
N CYS A 93 10.76 15.14 10.38
CA CYS A 93 11.79 16.12 10.74
C CYS A 93 13.12 15.92 9.99
N ARG A 94 13.38 14.71 9.47
CA ARG A 94 14.62 14.39 8.74
C ARG A 94 14.51 14.66 7.24
N PHE A 95 13.41 14.24 6.62
CA PHE A 95 13.25 14.25 5.16
C PHE A 95 12.22 15.27 4.66
N GLY A 96 11.44 15.85 5.56
CA GLY A 96 10.31 16.72 5.24
C GLY A 96 8.97 15.99 5.23
N CYS A 97 7.90 16.76 5.04
CA CYS A 97 6.54 16.26 5.05
C CYS A 97 6.18 15.63 3.68
N PRO A 98 5.81 14.34 3.62
CA PRO A 98 5.35 13.73 2.38
C PRO A 98 3.94 14.23 2.04
N VAL A 99 3.57 14.23 0.76
CA VAL A 99 2.22 14.61 0.34
C VAL A 99 1.21 13.50 0.64
N LYS A 100 1.64 12.24 0.51
CA LYS A 100 0.79 11.05 0.70
C LYS A 100 1.48 9.99 1.54
N ILE A 101 0.74 9.39 2.46
CA ILE A 101 1.14 8.19 3.19
C ILE A 101 0.19 7.05 2.84
N PHE A 102 0.74 5.90 2.48
CA PHE A 102 -0.01 4.65 2.30
C PHE A 102 0.23 3.70 3.47
N SER A 103 -0.84 3.12 4.00
CA SER A 103 -0.78 2.09 5.05
C SER A 103 -1.86 1.02 4.86
N ASP A 104 -1.76 -0.08 5.59
CA ASP A 104 -2.83 -1.07 5.68
C ASP A 104 -3.98 -0.60 6.60
N ASN A 105 -5.00 -1.44 6.80
CA ASN A 105 -6.09 -1.13 7.73
C ASN A 105 -5.76 -1.52 9.19
N GLY A 106 -4.47 -1.59 9.55
CA GLY A 106 -4.03 -1.87 10.91
C GLY A 106 -4.58 -0.84 11.90
N SER A 107 -5.04 -1.32 13.05
CA SER A 107 -5.65 -0.49 14.11
C SER A 107 -4.81 0.74 14.48
N GLN A 108 -3.48 0.59 14.40
CA GLN A 108 -2.52 1.63 14.69
C GLN A 108 -2.58 2.81 13.70
N PHE A 109 -2.88 2.56 12.43
CA PHE A 109 -2.91 3.56 11.37
C PHE A 109 -4.29 4.18 11.16
N ILE A 110 -5.34 3.61 11.76
CA ILE A 110 -6.71 4.13 11.66
C ILE A 110 -7.20 4.82 12.94
N SER A 111 -6.34 4.92 13.96
CA SER A 111 -6.70 5.59 15.21
C SER A 111 -6.91 7.09 15.00
N GLU A 112 -7.77 7.68 15.82
CA GLU A 112 -8.01 9.13 15.83
C GLU A 112 -6.72 9.94 15.97
N VAL A 113 -5.83 9.58 16.90
CA VAL A 113 -4.57 10.31 17.12
C VAL A 113 -3.67 10.28 15.88
N PHE A 114 -3.59 9.14 15.21
CA PHE A 114 -2.77 9.00 14.00
C PHE A 114 -3.33 9.85 12.85
N GLU A 115 -4.63 9.72 12.57
CA GLU A 115 -5.32 10.50 11.53
C GLU A 115 -5.25 12.01 11.81
N GLU A 116 -5.42 12.41 13.08
CA GLU A 116 -5.34 13.81 13.49
C GLU A 116 -3.93 14.38 13.33
N THR A 117 -2.89 13.59 13.66
CA THR A 117 -1.49 13.98 13.43
C THR A 117 -1.24 14.24 11.94
N LEU A 118 -1.67 13.33 11.06
CA LEU A 118 -1.53 13.50 9.62
C LEU A 118 -2.33 14.68 9.09
N ARG A 119 -3.52 14.94 9.65
CA ARG A 119 -4.36 16.09 9.29
C ARG A 119 -3.67 17.42 9.63
N ILE A 120 -3.07 17.53 10.81
CA ILE A 120 -2.32 18.74 11.24
C ILE A 120 -1.14 18.99 10.30
N LEU A 121 -0.45 17.93 9.88
CA LEU A 121 0.68 17.99 8.97
C LEU A 121 0.27 18.12 7.49
N GLN A 122 -1.03 18.16 7.20
CA GLN A 122 -1.62 18.22 5.86
C GLN A 122 -1.23 17.05 4.94
N ILE A 123 -0.99 15.88 5.54
CA ILE A 123 -0.61 14.66 4.84
C ILE A 123 -1.88 13.91 4.41
N ASN A 124 -1.95 13.52 3.15
CA ASN A 124 -3.07 12.71 2.65
C ASN A 124 -2.85 11.24 2.97
N HIS A 125 -3.57 10.73 3.97
CA HIS A 125 -3.54 9.32 4.32
C HIS A 125 -4.42 8.46 3.41
N ARG A 126 -3.84 7.43 2.81
CA ARG A 126 -4.51 6.49 1.91
C ARG A 126 -4.33 5.06 2.39
N ARG A 127 -5.44 4.42 2.73
CA ARG A 127 -5.43 3.01 3.16
C ARG A 127 -5.47 2.10 1.95
N THR A 128 -4.53 1.18 1.85
CA THR A 128 -4.52 0.16 0.79
C THR A 128 -5.55 -0.92 1.09
N ALA A 129 -6.44 -1.20 0.14
CA ALA A 129 -7.14 -2.49 0.13
C ALA A 129 -6.13 -3.62 -0.08
N LEU A 130 -6.49 -4.83 0.35
CA LEU A 130 -5.77 -6.05 -0.02
C LEU A 130 -5.65 -6.07 -1.55
N TYR A 131 -4.44 -6.27 -2.09
CA TYR A 131 -4.12 -6.32 -3.54
C TYR A 131 -3.87 -5.00 -4.29
N HIS A 132 -3.28 -4.00 -3.63
CA HIS A 132 -2.75 -2.82 -4.33
C HIS A 132 -1.23 -2.92 -4.63
N PRO A 133 -0.72 -2.32 -5.75
CA PRO A 133 0.73 -2.23 -6.06
C PRO A 133 1.60 -1.77 -4.90
N GLN A 134 1.06 -0.87 -4.09
CA GLN A 134 1.68 -0.35 -2.87
C GLN A 134 2.02 -1.45 -1.87
N THR A 135 1.09 -2.39 -1.70
CA THR A 135 1.25 -3.59 -0.86
C THR A 135 2.42 -4.44 -1.36
N ASN A 136 2.51 -4.64 -2.68
CA ASN A 136 3.59 -5.43 -3.28
C ASN A 136 4.99 -4.82 -3.04
N LEU A 137 5.10 -3.48 -2.97
CA LEU A 137 6.40 -2.84 -2.72
C LEU A 137 6.84 -3.08 -1.27
N SER A 138 5.97 -2.80 -0.30
CA SER A 138 6.25 -3.05 1.12
C SER A 138 6.49 -4.53 1.39
N GLU A 139 5.69 -5.44 0.80
CA GLU A 139 5.88 -6.89 0.91
C GLU A 139 7.24 -7.36 0.40
N ARG A 140 7.69 -6.85 -0.75
CA ARG A 140 9.00 -7.21 -1.31
C ARG A 140 10.13 -6.76 -0.38
N VAL A 141 10.11 -5.51 0.07
CA VAL A 141 11.10 -4.99 1.03
C VAL A 141 11.09 -5.80 2.31
N ASN A 142 9.90 -6.10 2.85
CA ASN A 142 9.75 -6.91 4.05
C ASN A 142 10.28 -8.33 3.88
N ASN A 143 10.11 -8.95 2.72
CA ASN A 143 10.62 -10.30 2.44
C ASN A 143 12.15 -10.32 2.38
N THR A 144 12.76 -9.33 1.72
CA THR A 144 14.21 -9.16 1.70
C THR A 144 14.74 -8.91 3.10
N LEU A 145 14.12 -7.98 3.84
CA LEU A 145 14.49 -7.66 5.22
C LEU A 145 14.41 -8.89 6.14
N LYS A 146 13.31 -9.66 6.09
CA LYS A 146 13.16 -10.90 6.87
C LYS A 146 14.29 -11.89 6.56
N THR A 147 14.68 -12.00 5.30
CA THR A 147 15.77 -12.89 4.87
C THR A 147 17.12 -12.43 5.44
N MET A 148 17.42 -11.14 5.36
CA MET A 148 18.64 -10.56 5.94
C MET A 148 18.68 -10.72 7.46
N ILE A 149 17.56 -10.45 8.15
CA ILE A 149 17.43 -10.64 9.60
C ILE A 149 17.65 -12.11 9.99
N ARG A 150 17.06 -13.07 9.26
CA ARG A 150 17.27 -14.50 9.53
C ARG A 150 18.74 -14.91 9.42
N GLY A 151 19.44 -14.40 8.40
CA GLY A 151 20.87 -14.66 8.22
C GLY A 151 21.71 -14.09 9.37
N TYR A 152 21.42 -12.85 9.77
CA TYR A 152 22.16 -12.20 10.85
C TYR A 152 21.87 -12.79 12.24
N ALA A 153 20.59 -13.01 12.55
CA ALA A 153 20.13 -13.42 13.87
C ALA A 153 20.15 -14.95 14.09
N GLN A 154 20.91 -15.69 13.27
CA GLN A 154 20.98 -17.16 13.36
C GLN A 154 21.51 -17.63 14.73
N SER A 155 22.51 -16.94 15.28
CA SER A 155 23.16 -17.30 16.54
C SER A 155 22.42 -16.76 17.78
N ASP A 156 21.80 -15.58 17.67
CA ASP A 156 20.99 -14.97 18.73
C ASP A 156 19.76 -14.29 18.12
N GLN A 157 18.61 -14.96 18.17
CA GLN A 157 17.35 -14.43 17.67
C GLN A 157 16.84 -13.21 18.45
N ARG A 158 17.44 -12.86 19.59
CA ARG A 158 17.05 -11.67 20.39
C ARG A 158 17.93 -10.45 20.08
N ALA A 159 18.82 -10.54 19.11
CA ALA A 159 19.73 -9.48 18.71
C ALA A 159 19.39 -8.84 17.35
N TRP A 160 18.25 -9.20 16.73
CA TRP A 160 17.93 -8.76 15.37
C TRP A 160 17.85 -7.23 15.20
N ASP A 161 17.52 -6.48 16.26
CA ASP A 161 17.42 -5.03 16.23
C ASP A 161 18.78 -4.31 16.19
N VAL A 162 19.84 -4.97 16.65
CA VAL A 162 21.19 -4.38 16.79
C VAL A 162 21.78 -3.94 15.45
N LYS A 163 21.47 -4.64 14.36
CA LYS A 163 22.03 -4.37 13.02
C LYS A 163 21.05 -3.77 12.02
N LEU A 164 19.86 -3.37 12.45
CA LEU A 164 18.90 -2.72 11.55
C LEU A 164 19.49 -1.53 10.77
N PRO A 165 20.31 -0.65 11.35
CA PRO A 165 20.93 0.44 10.58
C PRO A 165 21.82 -0.07 9.44
N GLN A 166 22.60 -1.13 9.67
CA GLN A 166 23.46 -1.72 8.64
C GLN A 166 22.64 -2.45 7.57
N LEU A 167 21.55 -3.12 7.96
CA LEU A 167 20.64 -3.75 6.99
C LEU A 167 19.92 -2.70 6.13
N ALA A 168 19.46 -1.61 6.74
CA ALA A 168 18.87 -0.49 6.04
C ALA A 168 19.88 0.16 5.08
N PHE A 169 21.11 0.37 5.53
CA PHE A 169 22.19 0.87 4.68
C PHE A 169 22.42 -0.03 3.46
N ALA A 170 22.54 -1.35 3.66
CA ALA A 170 22.70 -2.29 2.55
C ALA A 170 21.52 -2.25 1.56
N LEU A 171 20.29 -2.03 2.03
CA LEU A 171 19.12 -1.85 1.14
C LEU A 171 19.16 -0.53 0.36
N ARG A 172 19.80 0.51 0.90
CA ARG A 172 19.89 1.85 0.30
C ARG A 172 21.01 1.96 -0.72
N THR A 173 22.07 1.15 -0.61
CA THR A 173 23.25 1.22 -1.49
C THR A 173 23.22 0.22 -2.66
N VAL A 174 22.28 -0.72 -2.67
CA VAL A 174 22.16 -1.69 -3.76
C VAL A 174 21.29 -1.12 -4.87
N ILE A 175 21.74 -1.27 -6.12
CA ILE A 175 20.97 -0.91 -7.31
C ILE A 175 19.63 -1.65 -7.28
N ASN A 176 18.53 -0.90 -7.38
CA ASN A 176 17.21 -1.47 -7.35
C ASN A 176 16.71 -1.75 -8.77
N ASP A 177 16.28 -2.99 -9.03
CA ASP A 177 15.81 -3.41 -10.36
C ASP A 177 14.69 -2.54 -10.96
N SER A 178 13.86 -1.93 -10.11
CA SER A 178 12.73 -1.10 -10.57
C SER A 178 13.13 0.33 -10.94
N THR A 179 14.23 0.83 -10.41
CA THR A 179 14.72 2.20 -10.66
C THR A 179 15.98 2.21 -11.51
N GLY A 180 16.72 1.09 -11.59
CA GLY A 180 18.03 1.00 -12.24
C GLY A 180 19.15 1.72 -11.49
N GLU A 181 18.84 2.31 -10.33
CA GLU A 181 19.73 3.17 -9.54
C GLU A 181 19.65 2.79 -8.05
N SER A 182 20.66 3.15 -7.26
CA SER A 182 20.62 2.97 -5.81
C SER A 182 19.69 4.00 -5.14
N PRO A 183 18.94 3.62 -4.09
CA PRO A 183 18.16 4.59 -3.32
C PRO A 183 18.98 5.75 -2.75
N ASP A 184 20.23 5.51 -2.34
CA ASP A 184 21.13 6.54 -1.80
C ASP A 184 21.49 7.58 -2.86
N PHE A 185 21.84 7.14 -4.07
CA PHE A 185 22.08 8.04 -5.20
C PHE A 185 20.82 8.84 -5.55
N LEU A 186 19.64 8.22 -5.58
CA LEU A 186 18.40 8.94 -5.89
C LEU A 186 17.98 9.94 -4.78
N MET A 187 18.38 9.69 -3.53
CA MET A 187 18.04 10.58 -2.41
C MET A 187 19.03 11.74 -2.26
N PHE A 188 20.32 11.50 -2.49
CA PHE A 188 21.38 12.47 -2.20
C PHE A 188 22.22 12.90 -3.42
N GLY A 189 22.01 12.29 -4.58
CA GLY A 189 22.74 12.55 -5.82
C GLY A 189 24.19 12.06 -5.83
N ARG A 190 24.56 11.21 -4.87
CA ARG A 190 25.89 10.62 -4.75
C ARG A 190 25.80 9.23 -4.17
N GLU A 191 26.74 8.37 -4.54
CA GLU A 191 26.92 7.09 -3.86
C GLU A 191 27.63 7.30 -2.51
N PRO A 192 27.24 6.57 -1.46
CA PRO A 192 27.92 6.65 -0.18
C PRO A 192 29.27 5.96 -0.28
N ARG A 193 30.27 6.48 0.44
CA ARG A 193 31.58 5.86 0.51
C ARG A 193 31.51 4.60 1.37
N LEU A 194 31.80 3.45 0.76
CA LEU A 194 31.86 2.16 1.43
C LEU A 194 33.26 1.92 2.01
N PRO A 195 33.40 1.09 3.07
CA PRO A 195 34.72 0.73 3.60
C PRO A 195 35.66 0.15 2.53
N ILE A 196 35.12 -0.56 1.54
CA ILE A 196 35.88 -1.14 0.44
C ILE A 196 36.49 -0.05 -0.47
N ASP A 197 35.79 1.06 -0.71
CA ASP A 197 36.30 2.17 -1.52
C ASP A 197 37.49 2.85 -0.86
N VAL A 198 37.47 2.92 0.47
CA VAL A 198 38.58 3.43 1.28
C VAL A 198 39.79 2.51 1.21
N LEU A 199 39.56 1.20 1.30
CA LEU A 199 40.63 0.19 1.25
C LEU A 199 41.35 0.16 -0.10
N PHE A 200 40.62 0.34 -1.20
CA PHE A 200 41.18 0.31 -2.56
C PHE A 200 41.61 1.68 -3.11
N GLY A 201 41.54 2.74 -2.30
CA GLY A 201 42.01 4.06 -2.69
C GLY A 201 41.25 4.68 -3.86
N SER A 202 40.01 4.25 -4.11
CA SER A 202 39.12 4.82 -5.15
C SER A 202 38.59 6.21 -4.77
N ILE A 203 39.18 6.84 -3.75
CA ILE A 203 38.86 8.18 -3.28
C ILE A 203 39.67 9.16 -4.12
N ASN A 204 39.06 9.78 -5.15
CA ASN A 204 39.62 10.98 -5.77
C ASN A 204 39.29 12.19 -4.88
N PRO A 205 40.25 12.76 -4.13
CA PRO A 205 39.96 13.88 -3.22
C PRO A 205 39.59 15.16 -3.97
N SER A 206 39.98 15.25 -5.24
CA SER A 206 39.78 16.38 -6.15
C SER A 206 38.35 16.51 -6.69
N ASP A 207 37.52 15.46 -6.62
CA ASP A 207 36.16 15.50 -7.18
C ASP A 207 35.09 16.01 -6.19
N ASP A 208 35.39 16.09 -4.90
CA ASP A 208 34.38 16.25 -3.82
C ASP A 208 34.56 17.46 -2.89
N HIS A 209 35.60 18.28 -3.09
CA HIS A 209 35.87 19.41 -2.20
C HIS A 209 35.93 20.73 -2.98
N PRO A 210 34.80 21.45 -3.07
CA PRO A 210 34.81 22.79 -3.64
C PRO A 210 35.65 23.72 -2.76
N THR A 211 36.77 24.20 -3.31
CA THR A 211 37.76 25.05 -2.60
C THR A 211 37.42 26.54 -2.67
N ASN A 212 36.49 26.91 -3.55
CA ASN A 212 36.02 28.28 -3.73
C ASN A 212 34.53 28.31 -4.11
N ASP A 213 33.95 29.51 -4.09
CA ASP A 213 32.52 29.75 -4.36
C ASP A 213 32.09 29.36 -5.80
N ARG A 214 33.04 29.33 -6.75
CA ARG A 214 32.84 28.85 -8.12
C ARG A 214 32.72 27.32 -8.15
N ASP A 215 33.50 26.63 -7.35
CA ASP A 215 33.47 25.17 -7.22
C ASP A 215 32.17 24.70 -6.54
N VAL A 216 31.61 25.47 -5.59
CA VAL A 216 30.32 25.14 -4.96
C VAL A 216 29.18 25.19 -5.98
N ARG A 217 29.16 26.22 -6.84
CA ARG A 217 28.18 26.31 -7.94
C ARG A 217 28.36 25.16 -8.93
N PHE A 218 29.59 24.84 -9.28
CA PHE A 218 29.88 23.71 -10.18
C PHE A 218 29.44 22.37 -9.60
N TYR A 219 29.67 22.14 -8.29
CA TYR A 219 29.20 20.94 -7.59
C TYR A 219 27.67 20.83 -7.60
N ARG A 220 26.96 21.92 -7.29
CA ARG A 220 25.49 21.98 -7.37
C ARG A 220 24.99 21.66 -8.78
N ASP A 221 25.60 22.27 -9.79
CA ASP A 221 25.18 22.11 -11.18
C ASP A 221 25.45 20.67 -11.65
N ARG A 222 26.57 20.07 -11.24
CA ARG A 222 26.89 18.65 -11.48
C ARG A 222 25.91 17.71 -10.78
N LEU A 223 25.60 17.95 -9.51
CA LEU A 223 24.64 17.17 -8.74
C LEU A 223 23.27 17.17 -9.43
N THR A 224 22.83 18.35 -9.85
CA THR A 224 21.56 18.54 -10.57
C THR A 224 21.59 17.89 -11.95
N ALA A 225 22.70 18.02 -12.67
CA ALA A 225 22.90 17.40 -13.99
C ALA A 225 22.93 15.87 -13.93
N ASN A 226 23.32 15.28 -12.79
CA ASN A 226 23.28 13.84 -12.58
C ASN A 226 21.89 13.36 -12.13
N LEU A 227 21.27 14.05 -11.17
CA LEU A 227 19.98 13.65 -10.60
C LEU A 227 18.82 13.81 -11.57
N LEU A 228 18.77 14.89 -12.35
CA LEU A 228 17.60 15.18 -13.19
C LEU A 228 17.39 14.11 -14.29
N PRO A 229 18.43 13.67 -15.03
CA PRO A 229 18.29 12.54 -15.96
C PRO A 229 17.91 11.24 -15.24
N ALA A 230 18.52 10.95 -14.08
CA ALA A 230 18.19 9.76 -13.29
C ALA A 230 16.71 9.78 -12.86
N PHE A 231 16.19 10.93 -12.41
CA PHE A 231 14.78 11.06 -12.05
C PHE A 231 13.85 10.84 -13.24
N ASN A 232 14.20 11.34 -14.42
CA ASN A 232 13.40 11.09 -15.63
C ASN A 232 13.42 9.60 -16.01
N PHE A 233 14.58 8.96 -15.93
CA PHE A 233 14.73 7.53 -16.16
C PHE A 233 13.88 6.70 -15.18
N VAL A 234 13.95 7.03 -13.89
CA VAL A 234 13.12 6.40 -12.84
C VAL A 234 11.63 6.59 -13.11
N ARG A 235 11.18 7.80 -13.51
CA ARG A 235 9.77 8.05 -13.84
C ARG A 235 9.29 7.12 -14.94
N GLU A 236 10.05 7.04 -16.05
CA GLU A 236 9.71 6.18 -17.18
C GLU A 236 9.69 4.70 -16.76
N HIS A 237 10.71 4.24 -16.03
CA HIS A 237 10.78 2.85 -15.54
C HIS A 237 9.64 2.50 -14.59
N LEU A 238 9.28 3.39 -13.67
CA LEU A 238 8.16 3.19 -12.76
C LEU A 238 6.82 3.16 -13.51
N GLU A 239 6.64 4.02 -14.51
CA GLU A 239 5.45 4.01 -15.38
C GLU A 239 5.33 2.69 -16.16
N ILE A 240 6.41 2.22 -16.78
CA ILE A 240 6.44 0.94 -17.51
C ILE A 240 6.17 -0.23 -16.56
N ALA A 241 6.87 -0.29 -15.42
CA ALA A 241 6.68 -1.35 -14.43
C ALA A 241 5.23 -1.39 -13.93
N GLN A 242 4.64 -0.22 -13.70
CA GLN A 242 3.25 -0.10 -13.28
C GLN A 242 2.27 -0.50 -14.37
N GLN A 243 2.52 -0.14 -15.64
CA GLN A 243 1.70 -0.56 -16.77
C GLN A 243 1.75 -2.07 -17.00
N ASN A 244 2.93 -2.68 -16.86
CA ASN A 244 3.12 -4.12 -16.94
C ASN A 244 2.37 -4.84 -15.81
N GLN A 245 2.51 -4.34 -14.57
CA GLN A 245 1.81 -4.88 -13.41
C GLN A 245 0.29 -4.76 -13.57
N ARG A 246 -0.21 -3.61 -14.03
CA ARG A 246 -1.62 -3.37 -14.32
C ARG A 246 -2.13 -4.30 -15.40
N SER A 247 -1.40 -4.46 -16.50
CA SER A 247 -1.80 -5.34 -17.61
C SER A 247 -1.89 -6.80 -17.16
N SER A 248 -0.94 -7.25 -16.33
CA SER A 248 -0.95 -8.60 -15.76
C SER A 248 -2.12 -8.79 -14.78
N TYR A 249 -2.34 -7.83 -13.88
CA TYR A 249 -3.43 -7.84 -12.91
C TYR A 249 -4.81 -7.82 -13.59
N ASP A 250 -5.02 -6.86 -14.48
CA ASP A 250 -6.30 -6.59 -15.15
C ASP A 250 -6.70 -7.72 -16.14
N ARG A 251 -5.75 -8.56 -16.60
CA ARG A 251 -6.00 -9.65 -17.57
C ARG A 251 -7.13 -10.59 -17.16
N HIS A 252 -7.29 -10.81 -15.86
CA HIS A 252 -8.30 -11.71 -15.29
C HIS A 252 -9.41 -10.96 -14.53
N ARG A 253 -9.50 -9.64 -14.68
CA ARG A 253 -10.45 -8.78 -13.98
C ARG A 253 -11.45 -8.17 -14.96
N ARG A 254 -12.61 -7.75 -14.45
CA ARG A 254 -13.63 -7.04 -15.21
C ARG A 254 -13.73 -5.60 -14.71
N ASP A 255 -14.01 -4.69 -15.63
CA ASP A 255 -14.25 -3.29 -15.30
C ASP A 255 -15.68 -3.12 -14.79
N VAL A 256 -15.86 -2.68 -13.56
CA VAL A 256 -17.18 -2.57 -12.94
C VAL A 256 -17.27 -1.24 -12.23
N HIS A 257 -18.26 -0.47 -12.63
CA HIS A 257 -18.57 0.82 -12.03
C HIS A 257 -20.04 0.81 -11.64
N PHE A 258 -20.30 1.24 -10.42
CA PHE A 258 -21.63 1.51 -9.93
C PHE A 258 -21.82 3.00 -9.68
N GLU A 259 -23.06 3.44 -9.84
CA GLU A 259 -23.52 4.80 -9.65
C GLU A 259 -24.32 4.95 -8.35
N LEU A 260 -24.54 6.20 -7.94
CA LEU A 260 -25.38 6.50 -6.77
C LEU A 260 -26.78 5.92 -6.97
N CYS A 261 -27.36 5.40 -5.89
CA CYS A 261 -28.67 4.75 -5.87
C CYS A 261 -28.78 3.40 -6.61
N ASP A 262 -27.70 2.86 -7.20
CA ASP A 262 -27.71 1.50 -7.71
C ASP A 262 -28.05 0.49 -6.60
N LEU A 263 -28.85 -0.51 -6.95
CA LEU A 263 -29.25 -1.60 -6.06
C LEU A 263 -28.25 -2.75 -6.17
N LEU A 264 -27.64 -3.12 -5.05
CA LEU A 264 -26.57 -4.12 -4.98
C LEU A 264 -26.84 -5.15 -3.90
N MET A 265 -26.23 -6.33 -4.02
CA MET A 265 -26.06 -7.26 -2.91
C MET A 265 -24.60 -7.30 -2.49
N MET A 266 -24.37 -7.57 -1.21
CA MET A 266 -23.04 -7.71 -0.63
C MET A 266 -22.71 -9.17 -0.34
N ALA A 267 -21.48 -9.60 -0.63
CA ALA A 267 -20.99 -10.94 -0.31
C ALA A 267 -20.85 -11.14 1.20
N THR A 268 -21.37 -12.25 1.70
CA THR A 268 -21.29 -12.65 3.11
C THR A 268 -19.84 -13.03 3.45
N THR A 269 -19.28 -12.48 4.51
CA THR A 269 -18.00 -12.97 5.06
C THR A 269 -18.26 -14.19 5.91
N VAL A 270 -17.51 -15.26 5.65
CA VAL A 270 -17.54 -16.50 6.44
C VAL A 270 -17.27 -16.14 7.91
N GLY A 271 -18.24 -16.41 8.79
CA GLY A 271 -18.14 -16.11 10.23
C GLY A 271 -18.56 -14.70 10.66
N SER A 272 -19.18 -13.89 9.79
CA SER A 272 -19.73 -12.59 10.21
C SER A 272 -21.01 -12.73 11.05
N ALA A 273 -21.15 -11.86 12.04
CA ALA A 273 -22.23 -11.80 13.04
C ALA A 273 -23.66 -11.57 12.48
N LEU A 274 -23.85 -11.61 11.15
CA LEU A 274 -25.18 -11.65 10.51
C LEU A 274 -25.80 -13.06 10.54
N GLY A 275 -25.14 -14.03 11.20
CA GLY A 275 -25.54 -15.41 11.36
C GLY A 275 -26.90 -15.59 12.05
N LYS A 276 -27.98 -15.37 11.30
CA LYS A 276 -29.34 -15.80 11.65
C LYS A 276 -29.48 -17.34 11.59
N TRP A 277 -28.53 -18.05 11.00
CA TRP A 277 -28.66 -19.47 10.65
C TRP A 277 -27.54 -20.33 11.25
N LYS A 278 -27.89 -21.56 11.66
CA LYS A 278 -27.05 -22.44 12.48
C LYS A 278 -25.90 -23.14 11.73
N ALA A 279 -25.82 -23.02 10.40
CA ALA A 279 -24.89 -23.79 9.57
C ALA A 279 -24.24 -22.91 8.47
N PRO A 280 -23.00 -22.41 8.67
CA PRO A 280 -22.33 -21.48 7.75
C PRO A 280 -22.19 -21.95 6.29
N LYS A 281 -22.26 -23.27 6.04
CA LYS A 281 -22.21 -23.85 4.68
C LYS A 281 -23.52 -23.71 3.91
N LEU A 282 -24.64 -23.46 4.60
CA LEU A 282 -25.97 -23.28 4.02
C LEU A 282 -26.40 -21.82 3.98
N ASP A 283 -25.55 -20.91 4.46
CA ASP A 283 -25.86 -19.48 4.49
C ASP A 283 -25.97 -18.92 3.06
N PRO A 284 -26.85 -17.92 2.85
CA PRO A 284 -26.83 -17.13 1.64
C PRO A 284 -25.41 -16.61 1.39
N ARG A 285 -24.93 -16.75 0.15
CA ARG A 285 -23.62 -16.21 -0.25
C ARG A 285 -23.63 -14.69 -0.37
N TRP A 286 -24.83 -14.12 -0.47
CA TRP A 286 -25.06 -12.71 -0.63
C TRP A 286 -26.21 -12.28 0.26
N VAL A 287 -25.99 -11.19 0.99
CA VAL A 287 -26.95 -10.60 1.91
C VAL A 287 -27.76 -9.50 1.25
N GLU A 288 -28.80 -9.08 1.98
CA GLU A 288 -29.93 -8.22 1.60
C GLU A 288 -29.58 -7.06 0.66
N PRO A 289 -30.53 -6.56 -0.15
CA PRO A 289 -30.24 -5.49 -1.09
C PRO A 289 -29.87 -4.19 -0.39
N PHE A 290 -28.80 -3.57 -0.88
CA PHE A 290 -28.27 -2.29 -0.45
C PHE A 290 -28.43 -1.27 -1.58
N LYS A 291 -28.48 0.01 -1.21
CA LYS A 291 -28.30 1.13 -2.13
C LYS A 291 -26.92 1.78 -1.91
N ILE A 292 -26.31 2.26 -2.99
CA ILE A 292 -25.11 3.10 -2.87
C ILE A 292 -25.51 4.49 -2.40
N THR A 293 -24.91 4.94 -1.31
CA THR A 293 -25.07 6.31 -0.79
C THR A 293 -23.90 7.22 -1.14
N LYS A 294 -22.69 6.66 -1.24
CA LYS A 294 -21.49 7.43 -1.54
C LYS A 294 -20.45 6.60 -2.28
N LYS A 295 -19.83 7.20 -3.31
CA LYS A 295 -18.65 6.66 -3.98
C LYS A 295 -17.40 7.23 -3.29
N ILE A 296 -16.61 6.37 -2.65
CA ILE A 296 -15.42 6.79 -1.87
C ILE A 296 -14.19 6.78 -2.77
N THR A 297 -14.00 5.68 -3.50
CA THR A 297 -12.99 5.54 -4.56
C THR A 297 -13.62 4.82 -5.75
N PRO A 298 -12.93 4.68 -6.91
CA PRO A 298 -13.44 3.87 -8.02
C PRO A 298 -13.77 2.40 -7.64
N LEU A 299 -13.17 1.88 -6.56
CA LEU A 299 -13.34 0.49 -6.12
C LEU A 299 -14.06 0.37 -4.76
N ASN A 300 -14.26 1.46 -4.02
CA ASN A 300 -14.82 1.43 -2.68
C ASN A 300 -16.08 2.29 -2.58
N TYR A 301 -17.14 1.69 -2.03
CA TYR A 301 -18.47 2.28 -1.94
C TYR A 301 -18.98 2.26 -0.50
N GLN A 302 -19.78 3.26 -0.14
CA GLN A 302 -20.60 3.27 1.06
C GLN A 302 -22.01 2.79 0.70
N LEU A 303 -22.56 1.93 1.53
CA LEU A 303 -23.85 1.30 1.30
C LEU A 303 -24.82 1.55 2.45
N THR A 304 -26.12 1.55 2.15
CA THR A 304 -27.18 1.52 3.15
C THR A 304 -28.14 0.38 2.87
N SER A 305 -28.45 -0.41 3.90
CA SER A 305 -29.41 -1.51 3.80
C SER A 305 -30.80 -0.97 3.50
N LEU A 306 -31.53 -1.62 2.60
CA LEU A 306 -32.92 -1.25 2.30
C LEU A 306 -33.91 -1.76 3.36
N ALA A 307 -33.54 -2.77 4.14
CA ALA A 307 -34.42 -3.34 5.16
C ALA A 307 -34.45 -2.47 6.43
N ASP A 308 -33.27 -2.23 7.02
CA ASP A 308 -33.17 -1.62 8.35
C ASP A 308 -32.44 -0.28 8.34
N ASN A 309 -32.11 0.24 7.15
CA ASN A 309 -31.44 1.54 6.94
C ASN A 309 -30.08 1.69 7.65
N TRP A 310 -29.46 0.58 8.06
CA TRP A 310 -28.11 0.59 8.63
C TRP A 310 -27.06 0.81 7.53
N MET A 311 -25.95 1.44 7.91
CA MET A 311 -24.91 1.88 6.98
C MET A 311 -23.67 0.99 7.06
N VAL A 312 -23.11 0.64 5.91
CA VAL A 312 -21.81 0.01 5.78
C VAL A 312 -20.84 1.06 5.25
N GLU A 313 -19.84 1.41 6.05
CA GLU A 313 -18.96 2.55 5.75
C GLU A 313 -18.14 2.37 4.48
N VAL A 314 -17.50 1.22 4.30
CA VAL A 314 -16.60 0.97 3.16
C VAL A 314 -16.72 -0.48 2.71
N VAL A 315 -17.08 -0.69 1.44
CA VAL A 315 -17.16 -2.02 0.82
C VAL A 315 -16.44 -2.01 -0.52
N HIS A 316 -15.52 -2.96 -0.71
CA HIS A 316 -14.81 -3.15 -1.96
C HIS A 316 -15.73 -3.74 -3.04
N VAL A 317 -15.58 -3.28 -4.28
CA VAL A 317 -16.39 -3.63 -5.45
C VAL A 317 -16.43 -5.14 -5.73
N GLU A 318 -15.38 -5.89 -5.38
CA GLU A 318 -15.37 -7.36 -5.49
C GLU A 318 -16.42 -8.06 -4.63
N ARG A 319 -16.79 -7.42 -3.51
CA ARG A 319 -17.84 -7.92 -2.60
C ARG A 319 -19.23 -7.45 -3.02
N LEU A 320 -19.37 -6.78 -4.15
CA LEU A 320 -20.61 -6.21 -4.63
C LEU A 320 -21.05 -6.86 -5.94
N ARG A 321 -22.37 -6.94 -6.12
CA ARG A 321 -22.97 -7.29 -7.41
C ARG A 321 -24.33 -6.61 -7.55
N PRO A 322 -24.81 -6.38 -8.79
CA PRO A 322 -26.16 -5.89 -9.05
C PRO A 322 -27.24 -6.73 -8.37
N TYR A 323 -28.25 -6.05 -7.83
CA TYR A 323 -29.53 -6.64 -7.41
C TYR A 323 -30.61 -6.26 -8.41
N TYR A 324 -31.35 -7.26 -8.88
CA TYR A 324 -32.46 -7.07 -9.80
C TYR A 324 -33.76 -7.28 -9.04
N SER A 325 -34.58 -6.23 -8.95
CA SER A 325 -35.84 -6.28 -8.22
C SER A 325 -36.87 -7.16 -8.97
N PRO A 326 -37.55 -8.09 -8.29
CA PRO A 326 -38.67 -8.85 -8.86
C PRO A 326 -39.80 -7.95 -9.39
N PHE A 327 -39.94 -6.74 -8.86
CA PHE A 327 -41.01 -5.79 -9.19
C PHE A 327 -40.76 -5.00 -10.49
N GLN A 328 -39.61 -5.17 -11.14
CA GLN A 328 -39.27 -4.50 -12.41
C GLN A 328 -39.52 -5.37 -13.65
N ILE A 329 -40.04 -6.60 -13.50
CA ILE A 329 -40.50 -7.38 -14.65
C ILE A 329 -41.79 -6.71 -15.13
N PRO A 330 -41.85 -6.15 -16.37
CA PRO A 330 -43.11 -5.65 -16.89
C PRO A 330 -44.11 -6.80 -16.86
N SER A 331 -45.24 -6.59 -16.18
CA SER A 331 -46.39 -7.49 -16.30
C SER A 331 -46.72 -7.65 -17.77
N LEU A 332 -46.76 -8.91 -18.21
CA LEU A 332 -47.02 -9.35 -19.59
C LEU A 332 -48.17 -8.61 -20.27
#